data_AF-A0A210QCA3-F1
#
_entry.id   AF-A0A210QCA3-F1
#
_cell.length_a   1.000
_cell.length_b   1.000
_cell.length_c   1.000
_cell.angle_alpha   90.00
_cell.angle_beta   90.00
_cell.angle_gamma   90.00
#
_symmetry.space_group_name_H-M   'P 1'
#
loop_
_entity.id
_entity.type
_entity.pdbx_description
1 polymer ?
#
loop_
_entity_poly.entity_id
_entity_poly.type
_entity_poly.pdbx_seq_one_letter_code
_entity_poly.pdbx_strand_id
1 'polypeptide(L)'
;MIVVSTTGYFITVLGPYFADYKNNDASILKHILHNNIEDIKNWVEENDIFIVDRGFRDSLELLEDLGIKAEMPCFMQKGQKQMTTQDANASRLVTKVRWVVESANGQIKRWKYMDHVLPTNQVPYIGDHVRIICAICNKYFPSLSPGNTDDEALATKMLYLSKQINNLKSRVEDENMEKRRVIWTEPDDCLINFPKLDETDLRNITCCSYQLKLASSYMQEHINGDCEIQVHTENDNLIRVRLQSRHVSSKQYLLWIEHDCVNVVAWYCKCRAGARVVGVCAHIAAVLWYLGYARHHPNVNFGIKNWGDFVQDAQCIPESVDSSDSEQSVVEE
;
A
#
# COMPACT_ATOMS: atom_id res chain seq x y z
N MET A 1 9.81 9.76 19.96
CA MET A 1 8.78 10.31 19.07
C MET A 1 9.43 11.23 18.06
N ILE A 2 9.01 11.19 16.81
CA ILE A 2 9.50 12.08 15.75
C ILE A 2 8.32 12.86 15.23
N VAL A 3 8.46 14.18 15.11
CA VAL A 3 7.48 15.05 14.48
C VAL A 3 8.05 15.54 13.16
N VAL A 4 7.26 15.42 12.09
CA VAL A 4 7.68 15.74 10.73
C VAL A 4 6.65 16.69 10.13
N SER A 5 7.11 17.72 9.44
CA SER A 5 6.26 18.62 8.65
C SER A 5 5.64 17.91 7.45
N THR A 6 4.62 18.52 6.83
CA THR A 6 3.98 18.03 5.60
C THR A 6 4.94 17.96 4.40
N THR A 7 6.03 18.73 4.42
CA THR A 7 7.08 18.72 3.39
C THR A 7 8.21 17.72 3.69
N GLY A 8 8.16 17.02 4.83
CA GLY A 8 9.11 15.96 5.17
C GLY A 8 10.31 16.37 6.00
N TYR A 9 10.39 17.63 6.44
CA TYR A 9 11.43 18.04 7.38
C TYR A 9 11.12 17.58 8.79
N PHE A 10 12.15 17.06 9.47
CA PHE A 10 12.08 16.74 10.90
C PHE A 10 11.99 18.02 11.71
N ILE A 11 10.91 18.18 12.47
CA ILE A 11 10.70 19.32 13.37
C ILE A 11 11.38 19.03 14.71
N THR A 12 11.15 17.84 15.26
CA THR A 12 11.79 17.41 16.51
C THR A 12 11.97 15.89 16.58
N VAL A 13 12.91 15.48 17.44
CA VAL A 13 13.15 14.11 17.87
C VAL A 13 13.19 14.07 19.40
N LEU A 14 12.13 13.55 19.99
CA LEU A 14 11.93 13.49 21.44
C LEU A 14 12.15 12.08 21.98
N GLY A 15 12.84 11.97 23.11
CA GLY A 15 13.25 10.71 23.73
C GLY A 15 14.78 10.54 23.75
N PRO A 16 15.28 9.28 23.87
CA PRO A 16 14.54 8.02 23.79
C PRO A 16 13.60 7.77 24.99
N TYR A 17 12.61 6.90 24.80
CA TYR A 17 11.69 6.42 25.84
C TYR A 17 11.89 4.91 26.05
N PHE A 18 11.52 4.38 27.21
CA PHE A 18 11.55 2.94 27.45
C PHE A 18 10.61 2.21 26.48
N ALA A 19 11.03 1.04 26.00
CA ALA A 19 10.22 0.18 25.15
C ALA A 19 9.33 -0.75 26.00
N ASP A 20 8.47 -0.17 26.83
CA ASP A 20 7.55 -0.91 27.69
C ASP A 20 6.09 -0.51 27.46
N TYR A 21 5.15 -1.26 28.03
CA TYR A 21 3.71 -1.04 27.83
C TYR A 21 3.22 0.31 28.38
N LYS A 22 3.95 0.93 29.31
CA LYS A 22 3.57 2.22 29.91
C LYS A 22 3.90 3.37 28.96
N ASN A 23 4.91 3.20 28.11
CA ASN A 23 5.40 4.17 27.14
C ASN A 23 4.91 3.86 25.72
N ASN A 24 3.61 3.64 25.54
CA ASN A 24 3.02 3.56 24.21
C ASN A 24 2.95 4.95 23.54
N ASP A 25 2.62 4.98 22.24
CA ASP A 25 2.59 6.22 21.43
C ASP A 25 1.75 7.33 22.08
N ALA A 26 0.55 6.99 22.58
CA ALA A 26 -0.33 7.94 23.24
C ALA A 26 0.25 8.45 24.57
N SER A 27 0.74 7.55 25.44
CA SER A 27 1.35 7.95 26.71
C SER A 27 2.55 8.88 26.51
N ILE A 28 3.39 8.60 25.50
CA ILE A 28 4.55 9.43 25.18
C ILE A 28 4.07 10.81 24.69
N LEU A 29 3.07 10.88 23.81
CA LEU A 29 2.55 12.16 23.32
C LEU A 29 1.96 13.00 24.47
N LYS A 30 1.16 12.38 25.33
CA LYS A 30 0.62 13.03 26.54
C LYS A 30 1.74 13.58 27.42
N HIS A 31 2.78 12.79 27.66
CA HIS A 31 3.92 13.23 28.46
C HIS A 31 4.61 14.45 27.83
N ILE A 32 4.84 14.45 26.52
CA ILE A 32 5.44 15.57 25.78
C ILE A 32 4.59 16.84 25.92
N LEU A 33 3.30 16.73 25.66
CA LEU A 33 2.38 17.87 25.69
C LEU A 33 2.16 18.39 27.12
N HIS A 34 1.93 17.52 28.11
CA HIS A 34 1.71 17.96 29.49
C HIS A 34 2.91 18.70 30.07
N ASN A 35 4.13 18.21 29.81
CA ASN A 35 5.36 18.84 30.29
C ASN A 35 5.85 19.98 29.40
N ASN A 36 5.13 20.30 28.32
CA ASN A 36 5.50 21.31 27.34
C ASN A 36 6.96 21.17 26.87
N ILE A 37 7.37 19.93 26.54
CA ILE A 37 8.74 19.64 26.12
C ILE A 37 9.07 20.42 24.85
N GLU A 38 10.23 21.07 24.83
CA GLU A 38 10.67 21.97 23.74
C GLU A 38 9.64 23.07 23.40
N ASP A 39 8.82 23.46 24.37
CA ASP A 39 7.79 24.48 24.21
C ASP A 39 6.75 24.16 23.13
N ILE A 40 6.47 22.87 22.94
CA ILE A 40 5.60 22.35 21.88
C ILE A 40 4.20 22.96 21.85
N LYS A 41 3.68 23.45 22.98
CA LYS A 41 2.37 24.13 23.03
C LYS A 41 2.36 25.45 22.26
N ASN A 42 3.52 26.06 22.06
CA ASN A 42 3.67 27.30 21.30
C ASN A 42 4.01 27.05 19.83
N TRP A 43 4.11 25.79 19.39
CA TRP A 43 4.36 25.45 17.98
C TRP A 43 3.10 25.49 17.12
N VAL A 44 1.93 25.41 17.76
CA VAL A 44 0.66 25.16 17.11
C VAL A 44 -0.27 26.35 17.31
N GLU A 45 -1.05 26.64 16.28
CA GLU A 45 -2.14 27.60 16.31
C GLU A 45 -3.50 26.87 16.30
N GLU A 46 -4.56 27.58 16.69
CA GLU A 46 -5.91 27.04 16.64
C GLU A 46 -6.25 26.60 15.21
N ASN A 47 -6.79 25.40 15.05
CA ASN A 47 -7.11 24.72 13.77
C ASN A 47 -5.93 24.06 13.05
N ASP A 48 -4.72 24.04 13.62
CA ASP A 48 -3.65 23.21 13.09
C ASP A 48 -4.03 21.72 13.10
N ILE A 49 -3.61 21.00 12.06
CA ILE A 49 -3.99 19.60 11.85
C ILE A 49 -2.82 18.67 12.12
N PHE A 50 -3.00 17.78 13.08
CA PHE A 50 -2.06 16.71 13.38
C PHE A 50 -2.51 15.41 12.70
N ILE A 51 -1.67 14.90 11.81
CA ILE A 51 -1.85 13.57 11.22
C ILE A 51 -1.17 12.54 12.12
N VAL A 52 -1.95 11.70 12.79
CA VAL A 52 -1.44 10.70 13.72
C VAL A 52 -1.81 9.28 13.30
N ASP A 53 -1.01 8.31 13.74
CA ASP A 53 -1.36 6.90 13.58
C ASP A 53 -2.38 6.47 14.65
N ARG A 54 -2.97 5.29 14.46
CA ARG A 54 -3.97 4.72 15.38
C ARG A 54 -3.46 4.49 16.80
N GLY A 55 -2.15 4.36 17.01
CA GLY A 55 -1.54 4.24 18.33
C GLY A 55 -1.74 5.47 19.23
N PHE A 56 -2.07 6.61 18.63
CA PHE A 56 -2.28 7.89 19.33
C PHE A 56 -3.74 8.13 19.74
N ARG A 57 -4.64 7.18 19.49
CA ARG A 57 -6.09 7.30 19.77
C ARG A 57 -6.38 7.89 21.15
N ASP A 58 -5.70 7.40 22.18
CA ASP A 58 -6.02 7.80 23.56
C ASP A 58 -5.53 9.21 23.89
N SER A 59 -4.85 9.90 22.96
CA SER A 59 -4.40 11.30 23.09
C SER A 59 -5.27 12.30 22.33
N LEU A 60 -6.30 11.85 21.61
CA LEU A 60 -7.09 12.73 20.75
C LEU A 60 -7.84 13.79 21.56
N GLU A 61 -8.44 13.42 22.69
CA GLU A 61 -9.12 14.37 23.60
C GLU A 61 -8.14 15.45 24.08
N LEU A 62 -6.92 15.07 24.46
CA LEU A 62 -5.89 16.04 24.86
C LEU A 62 -5.49 16.99 23.73
N LEU A 63 -5.41 16.50 22.49
CA LEU A 63 -5.10 17.34 21.34
C LEU A 63 -6.23 18.35 21.08
N GLU A 64 -7.48 17.89 21.18
CA GLU A 64 -8.68 18.73 21.02
C GLU A 64 -8.77 19.80 22.12
N ASP A 65 -8.50 19.45 23.37
CA ASP A 65 -8.43 20.39 24.50
C ASP A 65 -7.37 21.49 24.31
N LEU A 66 -6.34 21.22 23.50
CA LEU A 66 -5.29 22.15 23.12
C LEU A 66 -5.60 22.93 21.84
N GLY A 67 -6.79 22.76 21.24
CA GLY A 67 -7.20 23.41 19.99
C GLY A 67 -6.58 22.78 18.74
N ILE A 68 -5.95 21.61 18.86
CA ILE A 68 -5.30 20.89 17.76
C ILE A 68 -6.27 19.90 17.17
N LYS A 69 -6.51 20.01 15.86
CA LYS A 69 -7.35 19.06 15.15
C LYS A 69 -6.56 17.79 14.81
N ALA A 70 -6.88 16.67 15.44
CA ALA A 70 -6.21 15.41 15.17
C ALA A 70 -6.98 14.55 14.16
N GLU A 71 -6.29 14.11 13.10
CA GLU A 71 -6.83 13.22 12.07
C GLU A 71 -6.07 11.88 12.07
N MET A 72 -6.81 10.77 12.08
CA MET A 72 -6.23 9.42 12.11
C MET A 72 -7.03 8.45 11.24
N PRO A 73 -6.44 7.32 10.80
CA PRO A 73 -7.19 6.32 10.05
C PRO A 73 -8.30 5.69 10.91
N CYS A 74 -9.54 5.74 10.43
CA CYS A 74 -10.72 5.21 11.11
C CYS A 74 -10.56 3.74 11.51
N PHE A 75 -11.15 3.35 12.63
CA PHE A 75 -11.15 1.96 13.06
C PHE A 75 -12.33 1.19 12.46
N MET A 76 -12.14 -0.11 12.28
CA MET A 76 -13.25 -0.99 11.97
C MET A 76 -13.96 -1.32 13.28
N GLN A 77 -15.29 -1.21 13.31
CA GLN A 77 -16.05 -1.55 14.51
C GLN A 77 -16.02 -3.06 14.76
N LYS A 78 -16.16 -3.46 16.03
CA LYS A 78 -16.14 -4.88 16.42
C LYS A 78 -17.26 -5.64 15.68
N GLY A 79 -16.92 -6.77 15.09
CA GLY A 79 -17.86 -7.62 14.35
C GLY A 79 -18.05 -7.24 12.88
N GLN A 80 -17.59 -6.08 12.43
CA GLN A 80 -17.61 -5.73 11.00
C GLN A 80 -16.50 -6.49 10.26
N LYS A 81 -16.77 -6.86 8.99
CA LYS A 81 -15.78 -7.48 8.09
C LYS A 81 -15.10 -6.44 7.19
N GLN A 82 -15.72 -5.28 7.01
CA GLN A 82 -15.31 -4.21 6.11
C GLN A 82 -15.70 -2.84 6.69
N MET A 83 -14.91 -1.82 6.40
CA MET A 83 -15.20 -0.43 6.79
C MET A 83 -16.33 0.15 5.94
N THR A 84 -17.06 1.13 6.48
CA THR A 84 -18.01 1.91 5.67
C THR A 84 -17.27 2.65 4.54
N THR A 85 -17.97 3.05 3.49
CA THR A 85 -17.35 3.84 2.40
C THR A 85 -16.81 5.16 2.93
N GLN A 86 -17.55 5.83 3.82
CA GLN A 86 -17.12 7.07 4.46
C GLN A 86 -15.82 6.87 5.27
N ASP A 87 -15.76 5.88 6.16
CA ASP A 87 -14.57 5.61 6.98
C ASP A 87 -13.37 5.20 6.12
N ALA A 88 -13.61 4.41 5.08
CA ALA A 88 -12.56 3.96 4.17
C ALA A 88 -12.02 5.11 3.31
N ASN A 89 -12.88 6.04 2.90
CA ASN A 89 -12.50 7.28 2.22
C ASN A 89 -11.70 8.20 3.15
N ALA A 90 -12.20 8.48 4.36
CA ALA A 90 -11.52 9.31 5.35
C ALA A 90 -10.13 8.76 5.70
N SER A 91 -10.04 7.45 5.96
CA SER A 91 -8.77 6.77 6.19
C SER A 91 -7.81 6.91 5.01
N ARG A 92 -8.33 6.94 3.77
CA ARG A 92 -7.51 7.10 2.57
C ARG A 92 -6.92 8.51 2.45
N LEU A 93 -7.67 9.54 2.84
CA LEU A 93 -7.18 10.92 2.91
C LEU A 93 -6.02 11.02 3.92
N VAL A 94 -6.21 10.49 5.13
CA VAL A 94 -5.16 10.49 6.17
C VAL A 94 -3.91 9.77 5.68
N THR A 95 -4.07 8.57 5.13
CA THR A 95 -2.93 7.79 4.58
C THR A 95 -2.28 8.43 3.35
N LYS A 96 -2.97 9.30 2.60
CA LYS A 96 -2.37 10.08 1.50
C LYS A 96 -1.35 11.07 2.02
N VAL A 97 -1.54 11.62 3.21
CA VAL A 97 -0.63 12.62 3.81
C VAL A 97 0.41 11.94 4.69
N ARG A 98 0.02 10.90 5.43
CA ARG A 98 0.89 10.16 6.37
C ARG A 98 2.13 9.53 5.72
N TRP A 99 2.14 9.29 4.40
CA TRP A 99 3.28 8.70 3.70
C TRP A 99 4.60 9.47 3.92
N VAL A 100 4.51 10.79 4.15
CA VAL A 100 5.67 11.65 4.43
C VAL A 100 6.40 11.19 5.70
N VAL A 101 5.66 10.83 6.75
CA VAL A 101 6.22 10.32 8.01
C VAL A 101 6.91 8.97 7.80
N GLU A 102 6.32 8.08 7.00
CA GLU A 102 6.93 6.78 6.68
C GLU A 102 8.23 6.95 5.89
N SER A 103 8.24 7.87 4.93
CA SER A 103 9.42 8.18 4.12
C SER A 103 10.52 8.84 4.95
N ALA A 104 10.18 9.76 5.85
CA ALA A 104 11.11 10.39 6.78
C ALA A 104 11.75 9.34 7.72
N ASN A 105 10.95 8.47 8.33
CA ASN A 105 11.46 7.34 9.12
C ASN A 105 12.35 6.41 8.27
N GLY A 106 11.99 6.21 7.00
CA GLY A 106 12.80 5.48 6.03
C GLY A 106 14.17 6.11 5.79
N GLN A 107 14.28 7.45 5.78
CA GLN A 107 15.57 8.14 5.66
C GLN A 107 16.48 7.84 6.84
N ILE A 108 15.96 7.85 8.07
CA ILE A 108 16.73 7.52 9.28
C ILE A 108 17.25 6.08 9.20
N LYS A 109 16.39 5.14 8.77
CA LYS A 109 16.74 3.72 8.63
C LYS A 109 17.81 3.43 7.58
N ARG A 110 18.14 4.37 6.68
CA ARG A 110 19.24 4.19 5.71
C ARG A 110 20.63 4.34 6.34
N TRP A 111 20.71 4.90 7.54
CA TRP A 111 21.98 5.13 8.22
C TRP A 111 22.48 3.84 8.87
N LYS A 112 23.52 3.26 8.28
CA LYS A 112 24.12 1.99 8.74
C LYS A 112 24.41 1.99 10.24
N TYR A 113 24.87 3.10 10.80
CA TYR A 113 25.19 3.19 12.23
C TYR A 113 24.02 2.74 13.13
N MET A 114 22.79 3.09 12.77
CA MET A 114 21.59 2.75 13.55
C MET A 114 21.08 1.31 13.31
N ASP A 115 21.64 0.62 12.32
CA ASP A 115 21.31 -0.78 11.98
C ASP A 115 22.19 -1.78 12.75
N HIS A 116 23.23 -1.29 13.45
CA HIS A 116 24.15 -2.13 14.21
C HIS A 116 23.78 -2.16 15.70
N VAL A 117 24.17 -3.25 16.37
CA VAL A 117 24.13 -3.34 17.83
C VAL A 117 25.17 -2.37 18.40
N LEU A 118 24.70 -1.36 19.13
CA LEU A 118 25.56 -0.38 19.78
C LEU A 118 25.99 -0.86 21.18
N PRO A 119 27.22 -0.55 21.62
CA PRO A 119 27.64 -0.86 22.99
C PRO A 119 26.81 -0.10 24.03
N THR A 120 26.60 -0.68 25.22
CA THR A 120 25.76 -0.11 26.29
C THR A 120 26.20 1.29 26.73
N ASN A 121 27.49 1.60 26.63
CA ASN A 121 28.00 2.95 26.96
C ASN A 121 27.48 4.04 26.01
N GLN A 122 26.89 3.67 24.87
CA GLN A 122 26.29 4.60 23.91
C GLN A 122 24.85 4.99 24.27
N VAL A 123 24.19 4.27 25.19
CA VAL A 123 22.78 4.49 25.55
C VAL A 123 22.45 5.96 25.86
N PRO A 124 23.25 6.71 26.63
CA PRO A 124 22.99 8.12 26.90
C PRO A 124 22.95 9.01 25.64
N TYR A 125 23.62 8.61 24.55
CA TYR A 125 23.82 9.41 23.35
C TYR A 125 22.93 9.01 22.17
N ILE A 126 22.14 7.93 22.30
CA ILE A 126 21.30 7.42 21.19
C ILE A 126 20.33 8.50 20.69
N GLY A 127 19.72 9.28 21.59
CA GLY A 127 18.84 10.39 21.22
C GLY A 127 19.56 11.42 20.36
N ASP A 128 20.79 11.78 20.73
CA ASP A 128 21.61 12.76 20.01
C ASP A 128 22.06 12.22 18.65
N HIS A 129 22.40 10.94 18.55
CA HIS A 129 22.71 10.31 17.27
C HIS A 129 21.54 10.44 16.28
N VAL A 130 20.31 10.17 16.73
CA VAL A 130 19.12 10.31 15.88
C VAL A 130 18.87 11.77 15.52
N ARG A 131 19.05 12.72 16.45
CA ARG A 131 18.94 14.17 16.17
C ARG A 131 19.95 14.63 15.14
N ILE A 132 21.21 14.22 15.26
CA ILE A 132 22.28 14.53 14.30
C ILE A 132 21.91 13.98 12.93
N ILE A 133 21.48 12.73 12.84
CA ILE A 133 21.01 12.13 11.59
C ILE A 133 19.87 12.95 10.98
N CYS A 134 18.85 13.30 11.76
CA CYS A 134 17.71 14.09 11.29
C CYS A 134 18.13 15.49 10.82
N ALA A 135 19.08 16.14 11.52
CA ALA A 135 19.63 17.43 11.12
C ALA A 135 20.41 17.34 9.79
N ILE A 136 21.19 16.28 9.59
CA ILE A 136 21.88 16.01 8.33
C ILE A 136 20.87 15.77 7.21
N CYS A 137 19.83 14.96 7.45
CA CYS A 137 18.76 14.74 6.47
C CYS A 137 18.09 16.08 6.10
N ASN A 138 17.69 16.89 7.08
CA ASN A 138 17.11 18.22 6.83
C ASN A 138 18.04 19.13 6.01
N LYS A 139 19.37 19.06 6.23
CA LYS A 139 20.32 19.93 5.54
C LYS A 139 20.55 19.53 4.08
N TYR A 140 20.62 18.23 3.79
CA TYR A 140 21.15 17.73 2.52
C TYR A 140 20.13 16.97 1.67
N PHE A 141 19.02 16.51 2.22
CA PHE A 141 18.03 15.75 1.47
C PHE A 141 16.97 16.71 0.93
N PRO A 142 16.48 16.49 -0.30
CA PRO A 142 15.39 17.29 -0.83
C PRO A 142 14.11 17.06 0.01
N SER A 143 13.22 18.05 -0.01
CA SER A 143 11.88 17.91 0.54
C SER A 143 11.19 16.67 -0.03
N LEU A 144 10.50 15.93 0.84
CA LEU A 144 9.74 14.75 0.43
C LEU A 144 8.49 15.11 -0.37
N SER A 145 7.92 16.29 -0.10
CA SER A 145 6.73 16.79 -0.77
C SER A 145 6.95 18.26 -1.12
N PRO A 146 7.70 18.57 -2.19
CA PRO A 146 8.00 19.95 -2.57
C PRO A 146 6.77 20.73 -3.03
N GLY A 147 5.62 20.05 -3.22
CA GLY A 147 4.39 20.61 -3.77
C GLY A 147 4.52 20.84 -5.26
N ASN A 148 3.53 20.37 -6.02
CA ASN A 148 3.37 20.76 -7.42
C ASN A 148 1.89 21.08 -7.69
N THR A 149 1.61 21.72 -8.84
CA THR A 149 0.24 22.06 -9.25
C THR A 149 -0.68 20.85 -9.36
N ASP A 150 -0.12 19.67 -9.64
CA ASP A 150 -0.87 18.42 -9.76
C ASP A 150 -1.38 17.91 -8.39
N ASP A 151 -0.68 18.24 -7.30
CA ASP A 151 -1.07 17.84 -5.94
C ASP A 151 -2.38 18.51 -5.50
N GLU A 152 -2.61 19.78 -5.87
CA GLU A 152 -3.85 20.49 -5.55
C GLU A 152 -5.04 19.92 -6.33
N ALA A 153 -4.86 19.66 -7.62
CA ALA A 153 -5.88 19.02 -8.45
C ALA A 153 -6.21 17.62 -7.91
N LEU A 154 -5.20 16.84 -7.53
CA LEU A 154 -5.36 15.53 -6.93
C LEU A 154 -6.08 15.61 -5.57
N ALA A 155 -5.70 16.55 -4.71
CA ALA A 155 -6.33 16.74 -3.41
C ALA A 155 -7.80 17.12 -3.56
N THR A 156 -8.11 18.03 -4.49
CA THR A 156 -9.48 18.43 -4.83
C THR A 156 -10.30 17.24 -5.32
N LYS A 157 -9.74 16.44 -6.23
CA LYS A 157 -10.35 15.19 -6.68
C LYS A 157 -10.62 14.23 -5.53
N MET A 158 -9.64 14.02 -4.64
CA MET A 158 -9.79 13.12 -3.50
C MET A 158 -10.84 13.59 -2.50
N LEU A 159 -10.93 14.91 -2.25
CA LEU A 159 -11.96 15.52 -1.39
C LEU A 159 -13.36 15.46 -2.02
N TYR A 160 -13.46 15.59 -3.35
CA TYR A 160 -14.71 15.39 -4.07
C TYR A 160 -15.18 13.94 -3.94
N LEU A 161 -14.29 12.98 -4.23
CA LEU A 161 -14.58 11.55 -4.14
C LEU A 161 -14.91 11.10 -2.71
N SER A 162 -14.29 11.69 -1.69
CA SER A 162 -14.52 11.28 -0.30
C SER A 162 -15.95 11.49 0.17
N LYS A 163 -16.68 12.42 -0.48
CA LYS A 163 -18.09 12.72 -0.22
C LYS A 163 -19.05 11.80 -0.97
N GLN A 164 -18.54 10.99 -1.89
CA GLN A 164 -19.36 10.09 -2.70
C GLN A 164 -19.58 8.75 -2.00
N ILE A 165 -20.74 8.14 -2.27
CA ILE A 165 -21.05 6.76 -1.92
C ILE A 165 -20.51 5.81 -3.00
N ASN A 166 -20.34 4.53 -2.66
CA ASN A 166 -19.97 3.51 -3.63
C ASN A 166 -21.24 2.85 -4.19
N ASN A 167 -21.74 3.37 -5.31
CA ASN A 167 -22.96 2.85 -5.96
C ASN A 167 -22.82 1.38 -6.39
N LEU A 168 -21.64 0.98 -6.87
CA LEU A 168 -21.39 -0.42 -7.25
C LEU A 168 -21.46 -1.34 -6.04
N LYS A 169 -20.95 -0.91 -4.88
CA LYS A 169 -21.11 -1.64 -3.62
C LYS A 169 -22.59 -1.84 -3.30
N SER A 170 -23.38 -0.77 -3.31
CA SER A 170 -24.82 -0.84 -3.03
C SER A 170 -25.50 -1.83 -3.97
N ARG A 171 -25.26 -1.73 -5.27
CA ARG A 171 -25.81 -2.65 -6.27
C ARG A 171 -25.42 -4.12 -6.02
N VAL A 172 -24.15 -4.38 -5.74
CA VAL A 172 -23.64 -5.74 -5.45
C VAL A 172 -24.30 -6.33 -4.20
N GLU A 173 -24.52 -5.51 -3.17
CA GLU A 173 -25.14 -5.93 -1.91
C GLU A 173 -26.65 -6.13 -2.06
N ASP A 174 -27.36 -5.20 -2.70
CA ASP A 174 -28.81 -5.22 -2.91
C ASP A 174 -29.24 -6.38 -3.80
N GLU A 175 -28.50 -6.65 -4.87
CA GLU A 175 -28.77 -7.78 -5.78
C GLU A 175 -28.13 -9.09 -5.33
N ASN A 176 -27.40 -9.09 -4.22
CA ASN A 176 -26.72 -10.24 -3.63
C ASN A 176 -25.85 -11.00 -4.65
N MET A 177 -25.15 -10.23 -5.50
CA MET A 177 -24.35 -10.69 -6.64
C MET A 177 -23.21 -11.65 -6.25
N GLU A 178 -22.79 -11.60 -4.99
CA GLU A 178 -21.80 -12.52 -4.40
C GLU A 178 -22.26 -13.98 -4.46
N LYS A 179 -23.55 -14.25 -4.19
CA LYS A 179 -24.07 -15.62 -4.06
C LYS A 179 -24.64 -16.18 -5.37
N ARG A 180 -25.07 -15.31 -6.28
CA ARG A 180 -25.65 -15.70 -7.58
C ARG A 180 -24.52 -16.17 -8.49
N ARG A 181 -24.34 -17.49 -8.66
CA ARG A 181 -23.29 -18.03 -9.55
C ARG A 181 -23.68 -18.03 -11.03
N VAL A 182 -24.96 -18.22 -11.33
CA VAL A 182 -25.49 -18.37 -12.72
C VAL A 182 -25.31 -17.11 -13.57
N ILE A 183 -25.19 -15.94 -12.95
CA ILE A 183 -25.02 -14.66 -13.65
C ILE A 183 -23.57 -14.38 -14.04
N TRP A 184 -22.65 -15.31 -13.78
CA TRP A 184 -21.22 -15.16 -14.07
C TRP A 184 -20.75 -16.27 -14.99
N THR A 185 -20.09 -15.89 -16.07
CA THR A 185 -19.47 -16.80 -17.03
C THR A 185 -18.00 -16.51 -17.18
N GLU A 186 -17.26 -17.49 -17.69
CA GLU A 186 -15.88 -17.27 -18.08
C GLU A 186 -15.83 -16.19 -19.18
N PRO A 187 -14.84 -15.28 -19.12
CA PRO A 187 -14.62 -14.32 -20.19
C PRO A 187 -14.26 -15.02 -21.50
N ASP A 188 -14.66 -14.43 -22.63
CA ASP A 188 -14.04 -14.75 -23.91
C ASP A 188 -12.53 -14.48 -23.84
N ASP A 189 -11.71 -15.29 -24.52
CA ASP A 189 -10.23 -15.35 -24.43
C ASP A 189 -9.49 -14.01 -24.45
N CYS A 190 -10.13 -12.96 -24.97
CA CYS A 190 -9.50 -11.67 -25.17
C CYS A 190 -9.98 -10.55 -24.20
N LEU A 191 -11.09 -10.71 -23.45
CA LEU A 191 -11.68 -9.61 -22.66
C LEU A 191 -11.62 -8.27 -23.44
N ILE A 192 -12.04 -8.33 -24.72
CA ILE A 192 -11.74 -7.32 -25.76
C ILE A 192 -12.26 -5.94 -25.35
N ASN A 193 -13.38 -5.94 -24.62
CA ASN A 193 -14.08 -4.73 -24.23
C ASN A 193 -13.52 -4.06 -22.98
N PHE A 194 -12.53 -4.66 -22.30
CA PHE A 194 -11.88 -4.01 -21.17
C PHE A 194 -10.93 -2.91 -21.66
N PRO A 195 -10.98 -1.70 -21.09
CA PRO A 195 -10.24 -0.56 -21.60
C PRO A 195 -8.73 -0.76 -21.48
N LYS A 196 -7.99 -0.34 -22.51
CA LYS A 196 -6.54 -0.26 -22.48
C LYS A 196 -6.14 1.02 -21.75
N LEU A 197 -5.53 0.86 -20.59
CA LEU A 197 -5.11 1.94 -19.70
C LEU A 197 -3.62 2.20 -19.85
N ASP A 198 -3.22 3.46 -19.78
CA ASP A 198 -1.81 3.84 -19.62
C ASP A 198 -1.43 4.05 -18.13
N GLU A 199 -0.17 4.42 -17.87
CA GLU A 199 0.26 4.71 -16.49
C GLU A 199 -0.46 5.91 -15.88
N THR A 200 -0.83 6.89 -16.70
CA THR A 200 -1.51 8.12 -16.27
C THR A 200 -2.93 7.78 -15.81
N ASP A 201 -3.67 6.98 -16.58
CA ASP A 201 -4.99 6.47 -16.25
C ASP A 201 -4.97 5.71 -14.92
N LEU A 202 -4.01 4.79 -14.78
CA LEU A 202 -3.84 4.01 -13.56
C LEU A 202 -3.51 4.89 -12.34
N ARG A 203 -2.63 5.89 -12.49
CA ARG A 203 -2.31 6.86 -11.42
C ARG A 203 -3.53 7.72 -11.06
N ASN A 204 -4.30 8.12 -12.06
CA ASN A 204 -5.53 8.89 -11.89
C ASN A 204 -6.59 8.09 -11.12
N ILE A 205 -6.80 6.82 -11.45
CA ILE A 205 -7.75 5.94 -10.76
C ILE A 205 -7.28 5.66 -9.33
N THR A 206 -6.01 5.33 -9.14
CA THR A 206 -5.46 4.94 -7.82
C THR A 206 -5.23 6.10 -6.87
N CYS A 207 -5.18 7.33 -7.39
CA CYS A 207 -4.82 8.55 -6.66
C CYS A 207 -3.44 8.47 -5.95
N CYS A 208 -2.58 7.52 -6.35
CA CYS A 208 -1.22 7.34 -5.84
C CYS A 208 -0.47 6.20 -6.56
N SER A 209 0.84 6.37 -6.79
CA SER A 209 1.70 5.33 -7.36
C SER A 209 1.94 4.11 -6.46
N TYR A 210 1.76 4.23 -5.14
CA TYR A 210 2.16 3.17 -4.20
C TYR A 210 1.46 1.83 -4.47
N GLN A 211 0.15 1.84 -4.69
CA GLN A 211 -0.60 0.61 -4.96
C GLN A 211 -0.16 -0.03 -6.29
N LEU A 212 0.21 0.79 -7.29
CA LEU A 212 0.73 0.32 -8.57
C LEU A 212 2.11 -0.32 -8.45
N LYS A 213 2.99 0.21 -7.60
CA LYS A 213 4.31 -0.41 -7.34
C LYS A 213 4.20 -1.83 -6.77
N LEU A 214 3.10 -2.15 -6.09
CA LEU A 214 2.84 -3.47 -5.54
C LEU A 214 2.10 -4.40 -6.49
N ALA A 215 1.51 -3.87 -7.57
CA ALA A 215 0.60 -4.56 -8.45
C ALA A 215 1.26 -5.73 -9.18
N SER A 216 2.49 -5.56 -9.68
CA SER A 216 3.22 -6.61 -10.39
C SER A 216 3.50 -7.82 -9.51
N SER A 217 4.01 -7.62 -8.30
CA SER A 217 4.25 -8.71 -7.33
C SER A 217 2.93 -9.35 -6.89
N TYR A 218 1.89 -8.55 -6.67
CA TYR A 218 0.56 -9.07 -6.29
C TYR A 218 0.01 -9.97 -7.39
N MET A 219 0.12 -9.52 -8.63
CA MET A 219 -0.41 -10.27 -9.76
C MET A 219 0.46 -11.49 -10.07
N GLN A 220 1.79 -11.43 -9.94
CA GLN A 220 2.66 -12.62 -10.10
C GLN A 220 2.27 -13.76 -9.13
N GLU A 221 2.04 -13.43 -7.86
CA GLU A 221 1.62 -14.40 -6.82
C GLU A 221 0.28 -15.07 -7.18
N HIS A 222 -0.51 -14.49 -8.08
CA HIS A 222 -1.86 -14.96 -8.40
C HIS A 222 -2.09 -15.29 -9.89
N ILE A 223 -1.19 -14.93 -10.80
CA ILE A 223 -1.19 -15.36 -12.22
C ILE A 223 -0.97 -16.87 -12.29
N ASN A 224 -0.11 -17.42 -11.43
CA ASN A 224 0.18 -18.85 -11.36
C ASN A 224 -0.78 -19.62 -10.42
N GLY A 225 -1.85 -18.97 -9.92
CA GLY A 225 -2.75 -19.52 -8.90
C GLY A 225 -4.25 -19.41 -9.24
N ASP A 226 -5.10 -19.48 -8.22
CA ASP A 226 -6.59 -19.52 -8.30
C ASP A 226 -7.26 -18.17 -8.66
N CYS A 227 -6.64 -17.33 -9.49
CA CYS A 227 -7.24 -16.06 -9.91
C CYS A 227 -8.38 -16.33 -10.93
N GLU A 228 -9.61 -16.42 -10.43
CA GLU A 228 -10.80 -16.63 -11.24
C GLU A 228 -11.39 -15.27 -11.67
N ILE A 229 -11.39 -14.99 -12.97
CA ILE A 229 -11.98 -13.79 -13.58
C ILE A 229 -13.25 -14.22 -14.30
N GLN A 230 -14.35 -13.52 -14.05
CA GLN A 230 -15.66 -13.83 -14.65
C GLN A 230 -16.37 -12.56 -15.08
N VAL A 231 -17.23 -12.68 -16.09
CA VAL A 231 -17.99 -11.59 -16.68
C VAL A 231 -19.48 -11.81 -16.42
N HIS A 232 -20.24 -10.73 -16.25
CA HIS A 232 -21.68 -10.82 -16.01
C HIS A 232 -22.43 -11.20 -17.30
N THR A 233 -23.30 -12.20 -17.25
CA THR A 233 -23.95 -12.82 -18.43
C THR A 233 -24.81 -11.89 -19.26
N GLU A 234 -25.40 -10.86 -18.63
CA GLU A 234 -26.27 -9.88 -19.29
C GLU A 234 -25.57 -8.53 -19.50
N ASN A 235 -24.36 -8.37 -18.98
CA ASN A 235 -23.66 -7.09 -19.00
C ASN A 235 -22.14 -7.30 -18.99
N ASP A 236 -21.55 -7.40 -20.17
CA ASP A 236 -20.12 -7.71 -20.34
C ASP A 236 -19.18 -6.64 -19.75
N ASN A 237 -19.73 -5.48 -19.39
CA ASN A 237 -19.04 -4.37 -18.76
C ASN A 237 -18.85 -4.53 -17.24
N LEU A 238 -19.38 -5.61 -16.65
CA LEU A 238 -19.23 -5.91 -15.23
C LEU A 238 -18.44 -7.20 -15.04
N ILE A 239 -17.27 -7.06 -14.43
CA ILE A 239 -16.35 -8.18 -14.15
C ILE A 239 -16.35 -8.47 -12.65
N ARG A 240 -16.31 -9.75 -12.29
CA ARG A 240 -16.03 -10.26 -10.95
C ARG A 240 -14.70 -10.99 -10.94
N VAL A 241 -13.87 -10.72 -9.95
CA VAL A 241 -12.60 -11.41 -9.75
C VAL A 241 -12.51 -11.98 -8.35
N ARG A 242 -12.01 -13.21 -8.23
CA ARG A 242 -11.61 -13.80 -6.96
C ARG A 242 -10.09 -13.75 -6.84
N LEU A 243 -9.60 -13.09 -5.80
CA LEU A 243 -8.17 -12.89 -5.60
C LEU A 243 -7.78 -13.28 -4.17
N GLN A 244 -6.70 -14.04 -4.02
CA GLN A 244 -6.18 -14.43 -2.71
C GLN A 244 -5.58 -13.24 -1.97
N SER A 245 -5.63 -13.27 -0.64
CA SER A 245 -5.08 -12.25 0.24
C SER A 245 -3.59 -12.49 0.47
N ARG A 246 -2.74 -11.53 0.11
CA ARG A 246 -1.29 -11.55 0.44
C ARG A 246 -0.97 -11.82 1.92
N HIS A 247 -1.79 -11.33 2.84
CA HIS A 247 -1.51 -11.44 4.28
C HIS A 247 -1.98 -12.75 4.91
N VAL A 248 -2.88 -13.48 4.26
CA VAL A 248 -3.55 -14.66 4.83
C VAL A 248 -3.86 -15.62 3.69
N SER A 249 -3.08 -16.69 3.57
CA SER A 249 -3.19 -17.66 2.48
C SER A 249 -4.58 -18.31 2.37
N SER A 250 -5.26 -18.54 3.49
CA SER A 250 -6.61 -19.12 3.51
C SER A 250 -7.72 -18.16 3.11
N LYS A 251 -7.43 -16.88 2.89
CA LYS A 251 -8.44 -15.85 2.65
C LYS A 251 -8.41 -15.40 1.20
N GLN A 252 -9.58 -15.40 0.58
CA GLN A 252 -9.81 -14.80 -0.73
C GLN A 252 -10.78 -13.62 -0.60
N TYR A 253 -10.59 -12.63 -1.48
CA TYR A 253 -11.49 -11.50 -1.62
C TYR A 253 -12.16 -11.55 -2.98
N LEU A 254 -13.47 -11.35 -2.98
CA LEU A 254 -14.21 -11.02 -4.19
C LEU A 254 -14.13 -9.52 -4.44
N LEU A 255 -13.99 -9.17 -5.71
CA LEU A 255 -14.03 -7.81 -6.19
C LEU A 255 -14.81 -7.72 -7.50
N TRP A 256 -15.30 -6.52 -7.78
CA TRP A 256 -16.07 -6.18 -8.96
C TRP A 256 -15.53 -4.90 -9.58
N ILE A 257 -15.50 -4.87 -10.90
CA ILE A 257 -15.06 -3.74 -11.70
C ILE A 257 -16.09 -3.53 -12.79
N GLU A 258 -16.62 -2.32 -12.87
CA GLU A 258 -17.49 -1.87 -13.94
C GLU A 258 -16.70 -0.95 -14.86
N HIS A 259 -16.79 -1.18 -16.16
CA HIS A 259 -16.07 -0.42 -17.17
C HIS A 259 -16.96 -0.12 -18.38
N ASP A 260 -16.46 0.70 -19.29
CA ASP A 260 -16.96 0.78 -20.66
C ASP A 260 -15.79 0.46 -21.61
N CYS A 261 -15.94 0.72 -22.91
CA CYS A 261 -14.89 0.44 -23.89
C CYS A 261 -13.65 1.35 -23.77
N VAL A 262 -13.73 2.41 -22.97
CA VAL A 262 -12.70 3.45 -22.81
C VAL A 262 -12.25 3.63 -21.36
N ASN A 263 -13.17 3.47 -20.39
CA ASN A 263 -12.96 3.87 -19.00
C ASN A 263 -13.29 2.77 -18.01
N VAL A 264 -12.59 2.78 -16.87
CA VAL A 264 -13.03 2.10 -15.66
C VAL A 264 -13.99 3.03 -14.92
N VAL A 265 -15.25 2.62 -14.78
CA VAL A 265 -16.35 3.46 -14.28
C VAL A 265 -16.52 3.32 -12.77
N ALA A 266 -16.45 2.09 -12.24
CA ALA A 266 -16.61 1.84 -10.81
C ALA A 266 -15.87 0.58 -10.35
N TRP A 267 -15.61 0.50 -9.05
CA TRP A 267 -14.99 -0.68 -8.43
C TRP A 267 -15.48 -0.90 -7.00
N TYR A 268 -15.50 -2.17 -6.60
CA TYR A 268 -15.79 -2.58 -5.25
C TYR A 268 -15.01 -3.84 -4.90
N CYS A 269 -14.43 -3.91 -3.71
CA CYS A 269 -13.73 -5.11 -3.23
C CYS A 269 -14.17 -5.40 -1.79
N LYS A 270 -14.38 -6.69 -1.44
CA LYS A 270 -14.75 -7.12 -0.07
C LYS A 270 -13.62 -6.99 0.95
N CYS A 271 -12.44 -6.54 0.56
CA CYS A 271 -11.36 -6.32 1.52
C CYS A 271 -11.69 -5.19 2.51
N ARG A 272 -10.94 -5.14 3.62
CA ARG A 272 -11.19 -4.21 4.73
C ARG A 272 -11.48 -2.76 4.30
N ALA A 273 -10.76 -2.24 3.32
CA ALA A 273 -10.90 -0.86 2.82
C ALA A 273 -11.46 -0.78 1.39
N GLY A 274 -11.93 -1.90 0.82
CA GLY A 274 -12.31 -2.00 -0.60
C GLY A 274 -13.65 -1.36 -0.96
N ALA A 275 -14.37 -0.80 0.02
CA ALA A 275 -15.58 -0.01 -0.18
C ALA A 275 -15.31 1.45 -0.58
N ARG A 276 -14.05 1.92 -0.48
CA ARG A 276 -13.69 3.30 -0.80
C ARG A 276 -13.80 3.60 -2.29
N VAL A 277 -14.11 4.85 -2.59
CA VAL A 277 -14.10 5.45 -3.94
C VAL A 277 -12.94 6.43 -4.11
N VAL A 278 -12.32 6.86 -3.01
CA VAL A 278 -11.05 7.60 -3.05
C VAL A 278 -9.93 6.61 -3.36
N GLY A 279 -9.46 6.61 -4.60
CA GLY A 279 -8.48 5.62 -5.05
C GLY A 279 -8.99 4.18 -4.94
N VAL A 280 -8.07 3.22 -5.03
CA VAL A 280 -8.39 1.78 -5.06
C VAL A 280 -7.58 1.00 -4.03
N CYS A 281 -8.07 -0.13 -3.55
CA CYS A 281 -7.27 -1.06 -2.73
C CYS A 281 -6.22 -1.80 -3.59
N ALA A 282 -5.27 -2.48 -2.94
CA ALA A 282 -4.22 -3.24 -3.63
C ALA A 282 -4.79 -4.28 -4.62
N HIS A 283 -5.89 -4.96 -4.26
CA HIS A 283 -6.52 -5.97 -5.11
C HIS A 283 -7.04 -5.37 -6.42
N ILE A 284 -7.82 -4.28 -6.33
CA ILE A 284 -8.33 -3.58 -7.51
C ILE A 284 -7.17 -3.01 -8.32
N ALA A 285 -6.17 -2.39 -7.68
CA ALA A 285 -4.99 -1.87 -8.39
C ALA A 285 -4.27 -2.95 -9.19
N ALA A 286 -4.09 -4.14 -8.61
CA ALA A 286 -3.44 -5.26 -9.27
C ALA A 286 -4.21 -5.74 -10.50
N VAL A 287 -5.54 -5.91 -10.37
CA VAL A 287 -6.40 -6.33 -11.48
C VAL A 287 -6.44 -5.26 -12.58
N LEU A 288 -6.59 -3.99 -12.24
CA LEU A 288 -6.58 -2.89 -13.21
C LEU A 288 -5.24 -2.77 -13.94
N TRP A 289 -4.14 -2.90 -13.21
CA TRP A 289 -2.80 -2.88 -13.80
C TRP A 289 -2.61 -4.06 -14.76
N TYR A 290 -3.08 -5.26 -14.40
CA TYR A 290 -2.95 -6.44 -15.26
C TYR A 290 -3.81 -6.34 -16.52
N LEU A 291 -5.12 -6.15 -16.35
CA LEU A 291 -6.09 -6.13 -17.45
C LEU A 291 -5.96 -4.87 -18.31
N GLY A 292 -5.72 -3.71 -17.72
CA GLY A 292 -5.64 -2.46 -18.46
C GLY A 292 -4.27 -2.19 -19.09
N TYR A 293 -3.18 -2.65 -18.47
CA TYR A 293 -1.83 -2.24 -18.85
C TYR A 293 -0.92 -3.43 -19.20
N ALA A 294 -0.62 -4.31 -18.24
CA ALA A 294 0.44 -5.31 -18.39
C ALA A 294 0.20 -6.30 -19.54
N ARG A 295 -1.03 -6.80 -19.71
CA ARG A 295 -1.36 -7.77 -20.78
C ARG A 295 -1.16 -7.20 -22.20
N HIS A 296 -1.11 -5.88 -22.35
CA HIS A 296 -0.92 -5.20 -23.64
C HIS A 296 0.52 -4.76 -23.90
N HIS A 297 1.45 -5.04 -22.98
CA HIS A 297 2.84 -4.63 -23.08
C HIS A 297 3.76 -5.84 -22.95
N PRO A 298 4.28 -6.39 -24.06
CA PRO A 298 5.07 -7.64 -24.05
C PRO A 298 6.39 -7.53 -23.29
N ASN A 299 6.87 -6.31 -23.05
CA ASN A 299 8.12 -6.03 -22.33
C ASN A 299 7.93 -5.87 -20.81
N VAL A 300 6.70 -5.99 -20.28
CA VAL A 300 6.46 -5.92 -18.84
C VAL A 300 6.79 -7.28 -18.23
N ASN A 301 7.96 -7.37 -17.60
CA ASN A 301 8.32 -8.56 -16.83
C ASN A 301 7.36 -8.73 -15.64
N PHE A 302 6.70 -9.87 -15.60
CA PHE A 302 5.92 -10.27 -14.43
C PHE A 302 6.88 -10.63 -13.30
N GLY A 303 6.85 -9.86 -12.22
CA GLY A 303 7.43 -10.27 -10.95
C GLY A 303 8.85 -9.81 -10.63
N ILE A 304 9.40 -10.45 -9.58
CA ILE A 304 10.81 -10.27 -9.20
C ILE A 304 11.66 -11.02 -10.22
N LYS A 305 12.64 -10.33 -10.81
CA LYS A 305 13.64 -10.95 -11.69
C LYS A 305 14.26 -12.14 -10.94
N ASN A 306 14.16 -13.35 -11.50
CA ASN A 306 14.77 -14.52 -10.89
C ASN A 306 16.29 -14.37 -10.98
N TRP A 307 16.90 -13.86 -9.92
CA TRP A 307 18.34 -13.68 -9.86
C TRP A 307 19.08 -15.03 -9.88
N GLY A 308 18.40 -16.13 -9.54
CA GLY A 308 18.92 -17.49 -9.67
C GLY A 308 19.31 -17.85 -11.11
N ASP A 309 18.64 -17.28 -12.12
CA ASP A 309 18.97 -17.52 -13.53
C ASP A 309 20.35 -16.94 -13.92
N PHE A 310 20.90 -16.04 -13.09
CA PHE A 310 22.23 -15.45 -13.27
C PHE A 310 23.27 -16.06 -12.32
N VAL A 311 22.89 -17.07 -11.54
CA VAL A 311 23.76 -17.78 -10.61
C VAL A 311 24.00 -19.17 -11.16
N GLN A 312 25.27 -19.54 -11.33
CA GLN A 312 25.63 -20.89 -11.74
C GLN A 312 25.46 -21.86 -10.58
N ASP A 313 24.77 -22.98 -10.80
CA ASP A 313 24.68 -24.07 -9.85
C ASP A 313 25.90 -24.99 -10.00
N ALA A 314 26.73 -25.05 -8.96
CA ALA A 314 27.92 -25.90 -8.94
C ALA A 314 27.60 -27.40 -8.99
N GLN A 315 26.35 -27.83 -8.76
CA GLN A 315 25.90 -29.21 -8.97
C GLN A 315 25.61 -29.53 -10.44
N CYS A 316 25.47 -28.52 -11.30
CA CYS A 316 25.26 -28.68 -12.72
C CYS A 316 26.60 -28.94 -13.42
N ILE A 317 27.10 -30.16 -13.31
CA ILE A 317 28.30 -30.62 -14.01
C ILE A 317 27.88 -30.90 -15.46
N PRO A 318 28.44 -30.23 -16.48
CA PRO A 318 28.15 -30.55 -17.87
C PRO A 318 28.55 -32.01 -18.14
N GLU A 319 27.68 -32.77 -18.81
CA GLU A 319 27.99 -34.15 -19.20
C GLU A 319 29.29 -34.17 -20.02
N SER A 320 30.23 -35.02 -19.60
CA SER A 320 31.46 -35.27 -20.32
C SER A 320 31.11 -35.84 -21.69
N VAL A 321 31.48 -35.12 -22.74
CA VAL A 321 31.41 -35.62 -24.12
C VAL A 321 32.52 -36.65 -24.29
N ASP A 322 32.32 -37.86 -23.76
CA ASP A 322 33.27 -38.95 -23.96
C ASP A 322 32.95 -39.67 -25.27
N SER A 323 33.68 -39.25 -26.31
CA SER A 323 34.01 -40.07 -27.46
C SER A 323 34.90 -41.24 -27.03
N SER A 324 34.41 -42.48 -27.13
CA SER A 324 35.23 -43.59 -27.63
C SER A 324 34.38 -44.80 -27.99
N ASP A 325 34.34 -45.09 -29.29
CA ASP A 325 33.99 -46.39 -29.86
C ASP A 325 34.82 -47.51 -29.21
N SER A 326 34.16 -48.59 -28.81
CA SER A 326 34.82 -49.90 -28.75
C SER A 326 33.83 -50.97 -29.22
N GLU A 327 34.19 -51.54 -30.37
CA GLU A 327 33.44 -52.51 -31.15
C GLU A 327 33.20 -53.82 -30.37
N GLN A 328 31.98 -54.33 -30.43
CA GLN A 328 31.66 -55.72 -30.10
C GLN A 328 32.08 -56.62 -31.27
N SER A 329 33.02 -57.54 -31.05
CA SER A 329 33.17 -58.72 -31.90
C SER A 329 32.56 -59.95 -31.21
N VAL A 330 31.41 -60.35 -31.73
CA VAL A 330 30.68 -61.60 -31.51
C VAL A 330 31.53 -62.81 -31.93
N VAL A 331 31.62 -63.87 -31.11
CA VAL A 331 31.76 -65.28 -31.57
C VAL A 331 31.21 -66.27 -30.53
N GLU A 332 30.25 -67.09 -30.99
CA GLU A 332 29.81 -68.45 -30.60
C GLU A 332 29.23 -68.69 -29.18
N GLU A 333 28.08 -69.36 -29.00
CA GLU A 333 27.32 -70.33 -29.81
C GLU A 333 25.81 -70.22 -29.51
#